data_AF-A0A1G1XN31-F1
#
_entry.id   AF-A0A1G1XN31-F1
#
_cell.length_a   1.000
_cell.length_b   1.000
_cell.length_c   1.000
_cell.angle_alpha   90.00
_cell.angle_beta   90.00
_cell.angle_gamma   90.00
#
_symmetry.space_group_name_H-M   'P 1'
#
loop_
_entity.id
_entity.type
_entity.pdbx_description
1 polymer ?
#
loop_
_entity_poly.entity_id
_entity_poly.type
_entity_poly.pdbx_seq_one_letter_code
_entity_poly.pdbx_strand_id
1 'polypeptide(L)'
;MKDLKKILDLIRKTGDRYLFEDENGELYVLLSAKDYENLIFQHSEVKDFSEEELLNKINKDIAIWKAKQEDEKMLENWQNFEPKEENKEDDKYYFEPVEDEE
;
A
#
# COMPACT_ATOMS: atom_id res chain seq x y z
N MET A 1 27.60 -7.70 -21.21
CA MET A 1 26.45 -6.89 -20.70
C MET A 1 25.10 -7.19 -21.38
N LYS A 2 25.04 -7.60 -22.66
CA LYS A 2 23.75 -7.94 -23.32
C LYS A 2 23.13 -9.24 -22.78
N ASP A 3 23.94 -10.15 -22.26
CA ASP A 3 23.48 -11.48 -21.84
C ASP A 3 22.85 -11.48 -20.45
N LEU A 4 23.40 -10.70 -19.50
CA LEU A 4 22.79 -10.52 -18.19
C LEU A 4 21.40 -9.90 -18.28
N LYS A 5 21.19 -8.90 -19.16
CA LYS A 5 19.86 -8.30 -19.36
C LYS A 5 18.85 -9.32 -19.87
N LYS A 6 19.23 -10.20 -20.79
CA LYS A 6 18.37 -11.29 -21.28
C LYS A 6 18.04 -12.28 -20.17
N ILE A 7 19.01 -12.64 -19.34
CA ILE A 7 18.81 -13.54 -18.20
C ILE A 7 17.83 -12.92 -17.20
N LEU A 8 18.02 -11.64 -16.85
CA LEU A 8 17.10 -10.90 -15.97
C LEU A 8 15.69 -10.83 -16.55
N ASP A 9 15.55 -10.59 -17.86
CA ASP A 9 14.24 -10.56 -18.52
C ASP A 9 13.56 -11.92 -18.54
N LEU A 10 14.33 -13.01 -18.66
CA LEU A 10 13.81 -14.38 -18.59
C LEU A 10 13.31 -14.70 -17.19
N ILE A 11 14.12 -14.44 -16.15
CA ILE A 11 13.74 -14.63 -14.74
C ILE A 11 12.46 -13.86 -14.42
N ARG A 12 12.33 -12.61 -14.88
CA ARG A 12 11.13 -11.79 -14.66
C ARG A 12 9.88 -12.32 -15.38
N LYS A 13 10.04 -13.01 -16.52
CA LYS A 13 8.94 -13.53 -17.33
C LYS A 13 8.48 -14.91 -16.90
N THR A 14 9.41 -15.77 -16.51
CA THR A 14 9.09 -17.17 -16.17
C THR A 14 8.94 -17.37 -14.67
N GLY A 15 9.53 -16.49 -13.84
CA GLY A 15 9.60 -16.68 -12.39
C GLY A 15 10.62 -17.74 -11.98
N ASP A 16 11.44 -18.23 -12.92
CA ASP A 16 12.45 -19.24 -12.67
C ASP A 16 13.73 -18.65 -12.08
N ARG A 17 14.54 -19.51 -11.47
CA ARG A 17 15.83 -19.18 -10.87
C ARG A 17 16.94 -19.49 -11.85
N TYR A 18 17.92 -18.61 -11.96
CA TYR A 18 19.10 -18.87 -12.80
C TYR A 18 20.25 -19.36 -11.93
N LEU A 19 20.80 -20.54 -12.26
CA LEU A 19 21.98 -21.08 -11.61
C LEU A 19 23.21 -20.87 -12.50
N PHE A 20 24.32 -20.47 -11.89
CA PHE A 20 25.60 -20.39 -12.57
C PHE A 20 26.72 -20.87 -11.65
N GLU A 21 27.78 -21.39 -12.26
CA GLU A 21 28.96 -21.90 -11.57
C GLU A 21 30.11 -20.90 -11.77
N ASP A 22 30.85 -20.61 -10.70
CA ASP A 22 32.08 -19.82 -10.76
C ASP A 22 33.27 -20.66 -11.26
N GLU A 23 34.39 -20.02 -11.59
CA GLU A 23 35.64 -20.68 -12.02
C GLU A 23 36.17 -21.69 -10.99
N ASN A 24 35.82 -21.51 -9.72
CA ASN A 24 36.17 -22.40 -8.61
C ASN A 24 35.22 -23.60 -8.44
N GLY A 25 34.17 -23.71 -9.25
CA GLY A 25 33.17 -24.76 -9.16
C GLY A 25 32.07 -24.49 -8.12
N GLU A 26 31.99 -23.27 -7.60
CA GLU A 26 30.95 -22.87 -6.65
C GLU A 26 29.67 -22.47 -7.38
N LEU A 27 28.53 -23.00 -6.93
CA LEU A 27 27.22 -22.74 -7.52
C LEU A 27 26.54 -21.54 -6.87
N TYR A 28 26.13 -20.59 -7.70
CA TYR A 28 25.40 -19.39 -7.34
C TYR A 28 24.01 -19.39 -7.97
N VAL A 29 23.03 -18.81 -7.25
CA VAL A 29 21.66 -18.68 -7.73
C VAL A 29 21.31 -17.20 -7.81
N LEU A 30 20.85 -16.76 -8.98
CA LEU A 30 20.34 -15.42 -9.20
C LEU A 30 18.82 -15.41 -9.05
N LEU A 31 18.34 -14.56 -8.15
CA LEU A 31 16.94 -14.39 -7.78
C LEU A 31 16.56 -12.92 -7.87
N SER A 32 15.26 -12.64 -8.05
CA SER A 32 14.77 -11.29 -7.80
C SER A 32 14.80 -10.98 -6.30
N ALA A 33 14.94 -9.71 -5.93
CA ALA A 33 14.91 -9.30 -4.53
C ALA A 33 13.62 -9.76 -3.82
N LYS A 34 12.48 -9.68 -4.53
CA LYS A 34 11.18 -10.14 -4.02
C LYS A 34 11.16 -11.65 -3.74
N ASP A 35 11.76 -12.45 -4.61
CA ASP A 35 11.80 -13.91 -4.42
C ASP A 35 12.77 -14.31 -3.30
N TYR A 36 13.87 -13.57 -3.16
CA TYR A 36 14.80 -13.74 -2.05
C TYR A 36 14.17 -13.37 -0.71
N GLU A 37 13.46 -12.24 -0.64
CA GLU A 37 12.66 -11.83 0.51
C GLU A 37 11.62 -12.91 0.87
N ASN A 38 10.86 -13.39 -0.12
CA ASN A 38 9.87 -14.46 0.11
C ASN A 38 10.51 -15.74 0.65
N LEU A 39 11.71 -16.12 0.20
CA LEU A 39 12.43 -17.28 0.74
C LEU A 39 12.82 -17.07 2.21
N ILE A 40 13.29 -15.87 2.56
CA ILE A 40 13.58 -15.52 3.95
C ILE A 40 12.31 -15.56 4.79
N PHE A 41 11.22 -14.97 4.30
CA PHE A 41 9.94 -14.92 5.03
C PHE A 41 9.22 -16.27 5.10
N GLN A 42 9.48 -17.20 4.17
CA GLN A 42 8.98 -18.57 4.21
C GLN A 42 9.78 -19.44 5.18
N HIS A 43 11.07 -19.16 5.37
CA HIS A 43 11.91 -19.84 6.35
C HIS A 43 11.97 -19.18 7.73
N SER A 44 11.46 -17.96 7.88
CA SER A 44 11.28 -17.35 9.20
C SER A 44 10.11 -18.03 9.90
N GLU A 45 10.39 -19.18 10.53
CA GLU A 45 9.58 -19.65 11.64
C GLU A 45 9.39 -18.47 12.60
N VAL A 46 8.19 -18.34 13.20
CA VAL A 46 7.78 -17.28 14.14
C VAL A 46 8.77 -17.06 15.31
N LYS A 47 9.77 -17.93 15.45
CA LYS A 47 10.81 -17.99 16.45
C LYS A 47 11.94 -16.96 16.27
N ASP A 48 12.14 -16.43 15.07
CA ASP A 48 13.27 -15.52 14.78
C ASP A 48 12.92 -14.03 14.92
N PHE A 49 11.68 -13.69 15.26
CA PHE A 49 11.29 -12.31 15.56
C PHE A 49 11.48 -12.00 17.03
N SER A 50 12.09 -10.85 17.32
CA SER A 50 11.93 -10.23 18.63
C SER A 50 10.46 -9.84 18.85
N GLU A 51 10.04 -9.72 20.11
CA GLU A 51 8.68 -9.30 20.48
C GLU A 51 8.26 -8.01 19.76
N GLU A 52 9.20 -7.06 19.64
CA GLU A 52 8.99 -5.78 18.96
C GLU A 52 8.78 -5.93 17.45
N GLU A 53 9.56 -6.78 16.78
CA GLU A 53 9.41 -7.03 15.34
C GLU A 53 8.10 -7.76 15.02
N LEU A 54 7.71 -8.70 15.88
CA LEU A 54 6.42 -9.38 15.75
C LEU A 54 5.26 -8.38 15.93
N LEU A 55 5.34 -7.50 16.92
CA LEU A 55 4.33 -6.46 17.14
C LEU A 55 4.24 -5.50 15.94
N ASN A 56 5.38 -5.08 15.41
CA ASN A 56 5.44 -4.21 14.24
C ASN A 56 4.85 -4.87 13.00
N LYS A 57 5.10 -6.17 12.80
CA LYS A 57 4.49 -6.93 11.70
C LYS A 57 2.98 -7.04 11.87
N ILE A 58 2.50 -7.37 13.07
CA ILE A 58 1.05 -7.44 13.37
C ILE A 58 0.38 -6.08 13.09
N ASN A 59 0.97 -4.99 13.58
CA ASN A 59 0.43 -3.65 13.36
C ASN A 59 0.39 -3.27 11.87
N LYS A 60 1.43 -3.62 11.11
CA LYS A 60 1.49 -3.40 9.67
C LYS A 60 0.42 -4.22 8.93
N ASP A 61 0.25 -5.49 9.29
CA ASP A 61 -0.75 -6.37 8.69
C ASP A 61 -2.18 -5.89 9.01
N ILE A 62 -2.44 -5.42 10.24
CA ILE A 62 -3.71 -4.80 10.64
C ILE A 62 -3.96 -3.50 9.85
N ALA A 63 -2.95 -2.65 9.69
CA ALA A 63 -3.09 -1.39 8.95
C ALA A 63 -3.44 -1.65 7.48
N ILE A 64 -2.79 -2.62 6.83
CA ILE A 64 -3.10 -3.04 5.45
C ILE A 64 -4.51 -3.60 5.36
N TRP A 65 -4.93 -4.44 6.32
CA TRP A 65 -6.27 -5.01 6.34
C TRP A 65 -7.36 -3.95 6.54
N LYS A 66 -7.15 -2.98 7.45
CA LYS A 66 -8.07 -1.87 7.67
C LYS A 66 -8.18 -0.94 6.47
N ALA A 67 -7.06 -0.61 5.83
CA ALA A 67 -7.06 0.23 4.63
C ALA A 67 -7.92 -0.39 3.52
N LYS A 68 -7.78 -1.71 3.28
CA LYS A 68 -8.62 -2.42 2.31
C LYS A 68 -10.11 -2.37 2.65
N GLN A 69 -10.46 -2.48 3.93
CA GLN A 69 -11.86 -2.38 4.36
C GLN A 69 -12.41 -0.95 4.27
N GLU A 70 -11.58 0.06 4.53
CA GLU A 70 -11.96 1.47 4.34
C GLU A 70 -12.17 1.81 2.87
N ASP A 71 -11.32 1.31 1.97
CA ASP A 71 -11.49 1.46 0.52
C ASP A 71 -12.83 0.84 0.05
N GLU A 72 -13.20 -0.33 0.57
CA GLU A 72 -14.50 -0.95 0.29
C GLU A 72 -15.69 -0.13 0.83
N LYS A 73 -15.59 0.39 2.06
CA LYS A 73 -16.64 1.23 2.67
C LYS A 73 -16.78 2.61 2.01
N MET A 74 -15.68 3.20 1.57
CA MET A 74 -15.68 4.48 0.83
C MET A 74 -16.41 4.32 -0.52
N LEU A 75 -16.22 3.19 -1.20
CA LEU A 75 -16.94 2.88 -2.43
C LEU A 75 -18.45 2.74 -2.21
N GLU A 76 -18.88 2.11 -1.13
CA GLU A 76 -20.30 1.97 -0.78
C GLU A 76 -20.93 3.32 -0.40
N ASN A 77 -20.23 4.17 0.34
CA ASN A 77 -20.74 5.48 0.75
C ASN A 77 -20.89 6.45 -0.42
N TRP A 78 -20.04 6.36 -1.45
CA TRP A 78 -20.11 7.25 -2.60
C TRP A 78 -21.29 6.94 -3.53
N GLN A 79 -21.76 5.68 -3.56
CA GLN A 79 -22.95 5.29 -4.32
C GLN A 79 -24.27 5.75 -3.68
N ASN A 80 -24.26 6.09 -2.39
CA ASN A 80 -25.47 6.44 -1.61
C ASN A 80 -25.63 7.95 -1.34
N PHE A 81 -24.91 8.82 -2.07
CA PHE A 81 -25.02 10.27 -1.87
C PHE A 81 -26.28 10.84 -2.54
N GLU A 82 -27.40 10.88 -1.81
CA GLU A 82 -28.56 11.70 -2.19
C GLU A 82 -28.31 13.17 -1.79
N PRO A 83 -28.45 14.15 -2.71
CA PRO A 83 -28.30 15.55 -2.37
C PRO A 83 -29.45 15.99 -1.48
N LYS A 84 -29.15 16.41 -0.24
CA LYS A 84 -30.15 17.01 0.65
C LYS A 84 -30.39 18.45 0.23
N GLU A 85 -31.63 18.80 -0.08
CA GLU A 85 -32.06 20.18 -0.28
C GLU A 85 -31.94 20.95 1.06
N GLU A 86 -31.08 21.95 1.10
CA GLU A 86 -30.97 22.88 2.23
C GLU A 86 -32.19 23.80 2.28
N ASN A 87 -32.97 23.72 3.35
CA ASN A 87 -33.99 24.73 3.67
C ASN A 87 -33.30 26.08 3.85
N LYS A 88 -33.55 27.00 2.92
CA LYS A 88 -33.19 28.42 3.05
C LYS A 88 -34.13 29.06 4.06
N GLU A 89 -33.79 28.98 5.34
CA GLU A 89 -34.36 29.91 6.31
C GLU A 89 -33.71 31.26 6.06
N ASP A 90 -34.50 32.19 5.53
CA ASP A 90 -34.11 33.54 5.16
C ASP A 90 -33.47 34.27 6.36
N ASP A 91 -32.14 34.46 6.30
CA ASP A 91 -31.42 35.47 7.08
C ASP A 91 -31.94 36.86 6.68
N LYS A 92 -33.04 37.29 7.31
CA LYS A 92 -33.56 38.66 7.16
C LYS A 92 -32.57 39.64 7.79
N TYR A 93 -31.72 40.22 6.96
CA TYR A 93 -30.88 41.37 7.33
C TYR A 93 -31.77 42.58 7.68
N TYR A 94 -31.75 43.00 8.95
CA TYR A 94 -32.36 44.26 9.38
C TYR A 94 -31.36 45.39 9.17
N PHE A 95 -31.69 46.36 8.31
CA PHE A 95 -30.92 47.60 8.17
C PHE A 95 -31.47 48.64 9.14
N GLU A 96 -30.61 49.15 10.02
CA GLU A 96 -30.96 50.33 10.83
C GLU A 96 -31.06 51.57 9.92
N PRO A 97 -32.10 52.39 10.08
CA PRO A 97 -32.21 53.66 9.36
C PRO A 97 -31.07 54.57 9.80
N VAL A 98 -30.39 55.18 8.84
CA VAL A 98 -29.37 56.19 9.09
C VAL A 98 -30.07 57.45 9.60
N GLU A 99 -29.71 57.90 10.80
CA GLU A 99 -30.14 59.21 11.30
C GLU A 99 -29.44 60.29 10.46
N ASP A 100 -30.21 61.09 9.75
CA ASP A 100 -29.69 62.28 9.08
C ASP A 100 -29.34 63.32 10.16
N GLU A 101 -28.04 63.58 10.36
CA GLU A 101 -27.56 64.70 11.18
C GLU A 101 -27.90 66.02 10.45
N GLU A 102 -28.84 66.82 11.01
CA GLU A 102 -29.11 68.22 10.61
C GLU A 102 -28.08 69.22 11.15
#